data_AF-A0A3B9KZ21-F1
#
_entry.id   AF-A0A3B9KZ21-F1
#
_cell.length_a   1.000
_cell.length_b   1.000
_cell.length_c   1.000
_cell.angle_alpha   90.00
_cell.angle_beta   90.00
_cell.angle_gamma   90.00
#
_symmetry.space_group_name_H-M   'P 1'
#
loop_
_entity.id
_entity.type
_entity.pdbx_description
1 polymer ?
#
loop_
_entity_poly.entity_id
_entity_poly.type
_entity_poly.pdbx_seq_one_letter_code
_entity_poly.pdbx_strand_id
1 'polypeptide(L)'
;SRMALVGCTPQTGPLIEANWKRICSELETLATSPTRFLFGDRISLADLGFYGQLKVMSVDPTPMLWLRKETPYLYRWLDHADDASGIDGDWAEGIAPVVENLLRIAGDTYLPFLKANADALERGLDTFSLEIEGRPYEQGVFKYQAKCLQSLRSDWSDLSADDQDALSSMIGPGSRILMAGS
;
A
#
# COMPACT_ATOMS: atom_id res chain seq x y z
N SER A 1 3.02 -10.99 -23.38
CA SER A 1 2.18 -10.34 -22.36
C SER A 1 2.93 -9.13 -21.80
N ARG A 2 2.28 -7.97 -21.64
CA ARG A 2 2.89 -6.78 -20.98
C ARG A 2 3.07 -6.97 -19.46
N MET A 3 2.49 -8.03 -18.88
CA MET A 3 2.53 -8.29 -17.44
C MET A 3 3.93 -8.58 -16.90
N ALA A 4 4.79 -9.23 -17.70
CA ALA A 4 6.18 -9.49 -17.30
C ALA A 4 7.00 -8.21 -17.12
N LEU A 5 6.66 -7.12 -17.83
CA LEU A 5 7.34 -5.82 -17.69
C LEU A 5 7.10 -5.17 -16.33
N VAL A 6 5.99 -5.50 -15.68
CA VAL A 6 5.63 -5.00 -14.34
C VAL A 6 5.74 -6.11 -13.29
N GLY A 7 6.52 -7.16 -13.59
CA GLY A 7 6.85 -8.17 -12.59
C GLY A 7 5.66 -9.02 -12.19
N CYS A 8 4.61 -9.07 -13.03
CA CYS A 8 3.48 -9.98 -12.88
C CYS A 8 3.74 -11.24 -13.71
N THR A 9 4.49 -12.17 -13.13
CA THR A 9 4.87 -13.47 -13.72
C THR A 9 4.22 -14.61 -12.92
N PRO A 10 4.17 -15.85 -13.44
CA PRO A 10 3.72 -17.00 -12.65
C PRO A 10 4.50 -17.19 -11.35
N GLN A 11 5.75 -16.74 -11.29
CA GLN A 11 6.62 -16.84 -10.11
C GLN A 11 6.25 -15.81 -9.04
N THR A 12 5.98 -14.56 -9.43
CA THR A 12 5.66 -13.46 -8.50
C THR A 12 4.17 -13.36 -8.17
N GLY A 13 3.30 -13.88 -9.04
CA GLY A 13 1.84 -13.86 -8.88
C GLY A 13 1.36 -14.28 -7.50
N PRO A 14 1.80 -15.44 -6.96
CA PRO A 14 1.40 -15.89 -5.62
C PRO A 14 1.80 -14.93 -4.49
N LEU A 15 2.94 -14.23 -4.62
CA LEU A 15 3.39 -13.23 -3.64
C LEU A 15 2.51 -11.98 -3.73
N ILE A 16 2.27 -11.47 -4.94
CA ILE A 16 1.42 -10.29 -5.19
C ILE A 16 0.01 -10.54 -4.66
N GLU A 17 -0.56 -11.71 -4.96
CA GLU A 17 -1.89 -12.10 -4.50
C GLU A 17 -1.95 -12.23 -2.98
N ALA A 18 -0.94 -12.85 -2.35
CA ALA A 18 -0.89 -12.97 -0.90
C ALA A 18 -0.83 -11.61 -0.20
N ASN A 19 0.01 -10.69 -0.69
CA ASN A 19 0.11 -9.34 -0.14
C ASN A 19 -1.20 -8.55 -0.34
N TRP A 20 -1.82 -8.65 -1.52
CA TRP A 20 -3.11 -8.02 -1.78
C TRP A 20 -4.21 -8.54 -0.84
N LYS A 21 -4.28 -9.86 -0.62
CA LYS A 21 -5.24 -10.47 0.32
C LYS A 21 -5.00 -10.01 1.75
N ARG A 22 -3.74 -9.87 2.16
CA ARG A 22 -3.35 -9.34 3.49
C ARG A 22 -3.87 -7.92 3.66
N ILE A 23 -3.64 -7.03 2.69
CA ILE A 23 -4.18 -5.67 2.69
C ILE A 23 -5.71 -5.68 2.75
N CYS A 24 -6.38 -6.51 1.96
CA CYS A 24 -7.85 -6.62 1.99
C CYS A 24 -8.36 -7.10 3.35
N SER A 25 -7.65 -7.99 4.04
CA SER A 25 -8.03 -8.43 5.39
C SER A 25 -7.91 -7.32 6.43
N GLU A 26 -6.89 -6.45 6.32
CA GLU A 26 -6.78 -5.26 7.17
C GLU A 26 -7.94 -4.28 6.88
N LEU A 27 -8.25 -4.04 5.61
CA LEU A 27 -9.35 -3.16 5.22
C LEU A 27 -10.74 -3.74 5.53
N GLU A 28 -10.90 -5.07 5.57
CA GLU A 28 -12.10 -5.75 6.10
C GLU A 28 -12.27 -5.45 7.60
N THR A 29 -11.16 -5.46 8.34
CA THR A 29 -11.15 -5.07 9.77
C THR A 29 -11.55 -3.60 9.93
N LEU A 30 -11.06 -2.70 9.06
CA LEU A 30 -11.52 -1.30 9.02
C LEU A 30 -13.04 -1.23 8.78
N ALA A 31 -13.55 -1.95 7.78
CA ALA A 31 -14.94 -1.89 7.38
C ALA A 31 -15.94 -2.40 8.45
N THR A 32 -15.43 -3.05 9.50
CA THR A 32 -16.20 -3.51 10.68
C THR A 32 -15.84 -2.75 11.96
N SER A 33 -14.92 -1.78 11.88
CA SER A 33 -14.51 -0.96 13.01
C SER A 33 -15.50 0.17 13.31
N PRO A 34 -15.37 0.86 14.46
CA PRO A 34 -16.23 2.00 14.79
C PRO A 34 -16.09 3.20 13.83
N THR A 35 -14.92 3.38 13.22
CA THR A 35 -14.65 4.46 12.28
C THR A 35 -15.02 4.06 10.86
N ARG A 36 -15.53 5.00 10.07
CA ARG A 36 -15.93 4.74 8.67
C ARG A 36 -14.73 4.60 7.71
N PHE A 37 -13.66 5.33 7.97
CA PHE A 37 -12.49 5.48 7.11
C PHE A 37 -11.20 5.34 7.94
N LEU A 38 -10.05 5.25 7.27
CA LEU A 38 -8.75 4.97 7.90
C LEU A 38 -8.40 5.93 9.05
N PHE A 39 -8.83 7.19 8.95
CA PHE A 39 -8.51 8.24 9.91
C PHE A 39 -9.75 8.83 10.60
N GLY A 40 -10.85 8.10 10.70
CA GLY A 40 -12.06 8.57 11.38
C GLY A 40 -13.33 8.41 10.54
N ASP A 41 -14.23 9.38 10.62
CA ASP A 41 -15.56 9.30 9.98
C ASP A 41 -15.66 10.04 8.66
N ARG A 42 -14.64 10.82 8.31
CA ARG A 42 -14.51 11.51 7.02
C ARG A 42 -13.48 10.84 6.12
N ILE A 43 -13.74 10.88 4.82
CA ILE A 43 -12.87 10.25 3.80
C ILE A 43 -11.53 10.99 3.69
N SER A 44 -10.45 10.24 3.51
CA SER A 44 -9.10 10.77 3.29
C SER A 44 -8.54 10.40 1.91
N LEU A 45 -7.41 11.00 1.56
CA LEU A 45 -6.65 10.63 0.36
C LEU A 45 -6.13 9.18 0.42
N ALA A 46 -5.85 8.65 1.61
CA ALA A 46 -5.41 7.27 1.76
C ALA A 46 -6.54 6.28 1.44
N ASP A 47 -7.76 6.57 1.88
CA ASP A 47 -8.94 5.76 1.56
C ASP A 47 -9.16 5.71 0.03
N LEU A 48 -9.06 6.87 -0.62
CA LEU A 48 -9.19 6.98 -2.08
C LEU A 48 -8.06 6.25 -2.83
N GLY A 49 -6.86 6.22 -2.26
CA GLY A 49 -5.73 5.45 -2.77
C GLY A 49 -6.02 3.95 -2.85
N PHE A 50 -6.61 3.37 -1.80
CA PHE A 50 -7.03 1.97 -1.80
C PHE A 50 -8.27 1.73 -2.66
N TYR A 51 -9.28 2.62 -2.55
CA TYR A 51 -10.52 2.53 -3.31
C TYR A 51 -10.25 2.45 -4.82
N GLY A 52 -9.34 3.25 -5.37
CA GLY A 52 -9.08 3.28 -6.82
C GLY A 52 -8.72 1.90 -7.40
N GLN A 53 -7.83 1.16 -6.72
CA GLN A 53 -7.47 -0.20 -7.15
C GLN A 53 -8.57 -1.21 -6.83
N LEU A 54 -9.16 -1.15 -5.63
CA LEU A 54 -10.19 -2.10 -5.20
C LEU A 54 -11.47 -1.99 -6.03
N LYS A 55 -11.85 -0.80 -6.49
CA LYS A 55 -13.01 -0.60 -7.37
C LYS A 55 -12.84 -1.34 -8.69
N VAL A 56 -11.67 -1.28 -9.31
CA VAL A 56 -11.38 -2.04 -10.54
C VAL A 56 -11.45 -3.55 -10.26
N MET A 57 -10.91 -4.01 -9.13
CA MET A 57 -10.97 -5.41 -8.72
C MET A 57 -12.38 -5.87 -8.32
N SER A 58 -13.27 -4.97 -7.92
CA SER A 58 -14.64 -5.27 -7.52
C SER A 58 -15.55 -5.66 -8.69
N VAL A 59 -15.10 -5.45 -9.93
CA VAL A 59 -15.85 -5.77 -11.16
C VAL A 59 -15.17 -6.82 -12.03
N ASP A 60 -13.89 -7.12 -11.80
CA ASP A 60 -13.19 -8.24 -12.44
C ASP A 60 -13.65 -9.57 -11.81
N PRO A 61 -14.17 -10.55 -12.60
CA PRO A 61 -14.76 -11.78 -12.07
C PRO A 61 -13.93 -12.51 -11.02
N THR A 62 -12.62 -12.65 -11.21
CA THR A 62 -11.78 -13.45 -10.31
C THR A 62 -11.60 -12.78 -8.94
N PRO A 63 -11.05 -11.55 -8.82
CA PRO A 63 -10.93 -10.88 -7.53
C PRO A 63 -12.28 -10.48 -6.93
N MET A 64 -13.30 -10.17 -7.74
CA MET A 64 -14.65 -9.86 -7.22
C MET A 64 -15.25 -11.04 -6.45
N LEU A 65 -15.15 -12.26 -6.98
CA LEU A 65 -15.65 -13.46 -6.30
C LEU A 65 -14.94 -13.68 -4.97
N TRP A 66 -13.64 -13.41 -4.91
CA TRP A 66 -12.88 -13.50 -3.66
C TRP A 66 -13.30 -12.42 -2.67
N LEU A 67 -13.37 -11.14 -3.08
CA LEU A 67 -13.77 -10.02 -2.22
C LEU A 67 -15.16 -10.25 -1.61
N ARG A 68 -16.14 -10.66 -2.41
CA ARG A 68 -17.51 -10.92 -1.93
C ARG A 68 -17.58 -12.06 -0.92
N LYS A 69 -16.69 -13.04 -1.02
CA LYS A 69 -16.69 -14.22 -0.16
C LYS A 69 -15.89 -14.00 1.12
N GLU A 70 -14.69 -13.45 1.01
CA GLU A 70 -13.72 -13.41 2.11
C GLU A 70 -13.66 -12.05 2.80
N THR A 71 -14.06 -10.96 2.12
CA THR A 71 -14.07 -9.59 2.67
C THR A 71 -15.39 -8.85 2.32
N PRO A 72 -16.55 -9.40 2.74
CA PRO A 72 -17.84 -8.86 2.34
C PRO A 72 -18.10 -7.43 2.89
N TYR A 73 -17.54 -7.05 4.04
CA TYR A 73 -17.76 -5.71 4.59
C TYR A 73 -16.90 -4.66 3.87
N LEU A 74 -15.68 -5.00 3.47
CA LEU A 74 -14.84 -4.20 2.58
C LEU A 74 -15.50 -4.04 1.21
N TYR A 75 -16.06 -5.13 0.66
CA TYR A 75 -16.77 -5.05 -0.62
C TYR A 75 -17.92 -4.04 -0.55
N ARG A 76 -18.70 -4.05 0.54
CA ARG A 76 -19.74 -3.04 0.82
C ARG A 76 -19.16 -1.65 1.07
N TRP A 77 -18.02 -1.55 1.77
CA TRP A 77 -17.36 -0.28 2.06
C TRP A 77 -16.98 0.49 0.78
N LEU A 78 -16.71 -0.22 -0.32
CA LEU A 78 -16.45 0.43 -1.61
C LEU A 78 -17.56 1.38 -2.05
N ASP A 79 -18.83 1.09 -1.73
CA ASP A 79 -19.95 1.99 -2.06
C ASP A 79 -19.91 3.28 -1.23
N HIS A 80 -19.38 3.24 0.01
CA HIS A 80 -19.21 4.43 0.85
C HIS A 80 -18.09 5.32 0.31
N ALA A 81 -17.04 4.72 -0.25
CA ALA A 81 -15.95 5.46 -0.88
C ALA A 81 -16.32 5.96 -2.30
N ASP A 82 -17.18 5.23 -3.03
CA ASP A 82 -17.67 5.57 -4.39
C ASP A 82 -18.51 6.85 -4.38
N ASP A 83 -19.38 6.99 -3.37
CA ASP A 83 -20.19 8.18 -3.14
C ASP A 83 -19.96 8.71 -1.73
N ALA A 84 -18.77 9.29 -1.52
CA ALA A 84 -18.46 9.98 -0.28
C ALA A 84 -19.09 11.38 -0.21
N SER A 85 -19.85 11.81 -1.22
CA SER A 85 -20.47 13.13 -1.24
C SER A 85 -21.54 13.20 -0.15
N GLY A 86 -21.41 14.17 0.77
CA GLY A 86 -22.29 14.28 1.94
C GLY A 86 -21.95 13.34 3.10
N ILE A 87 -20.82 12.61 3.04
CA ILE A 87 -20.27 11.96 4.23
C ILE A 87 -19.39 12.96 4.98
N ASP A 88 -20.03 13.66 5.92
CA ASP A 88 -19.33 14.49 6.91
C ASP A 88 -18.86 13.62 8.09
N GLY A 89 -17.86 14.13 8.82
CA GLY A 89 -17.34 13.45 10.00
C GLY A 89 -16.09 14.11 10.54
N ASP A 90 -15.59 13.56 11.64
CA ASP A 90 -14.40 14.02 12.33
C ASP A 90 -13.19 13.11 12.04
N TRP A 91 -12.00 13.69 12.20
CA TRP A 91 -10.78 12.89 12.25
C TRP A 91 -10.71 12.16 13.59
N ALA A 92 -10.23 10.92 13.59
CA ALA A 92 -10.02 10.15 14.81
C ALA A 92 -8.90 10.77 15.66
N GLU A 93 -9.02 10.65 16.98
CA GLU A 93 -7.93 10.95 17.89
C GLU A 93 -6.91 9.79 17.85
N GLY A 94 -5.80 10.02 17.14
CA GLY A 94 -4.71 9.06 17.01
C GLY A 94 -4.81 8.13 15.80
N ILE A 95 -3.97 7.10 15.78
CA ILE A 95 -3.82 6.18 14.66
C ILE A 95 -4.45 4.83 15.02
N ALA A 96 -5.39 4.38 14.19
CA ALA A 96 -6.03 3.09 14.39
C ALA A 96 -5.05 1.94 14.09
N PRO A 97 -5.16 0.78 14.78
CA PRO A 97 -4.29 -0.37 14.54
C PRO A 97 -4.22 -0.83 13.08
N VAL A 98 -5.31 -0.67 12.33
CA VAL A 98 -5.35 -1.00 10.90
C VAL A 98 -4.37 -0.15 10.08
N VAL A 99 -4.24 1.14 10.40
CA VAL A 99 -3.29 2.03 9.73
C VAL A 99 -1.86 1.61 10.06
N GLU A 100 -1.58 1.29 11.32
CA GLU A 100 -0.25 0.79 11.72
C GLU A 100 0.10 -0.51 10.99
N ASN A 101 -0.85 -1.43 10.86
CA ASN A 101 -0.64 -2.69 10.14
C ASN A 101 -0.38 -2.45 8.64
N LEU A 102 -1.11 -1.54 8.01
CA LEU A 102 -0.91 -1.15 6.62
C LEU A 102 0.46 -0.47 6.41
N LEU A 103 0.88 0.41 7.32
CA LEU A 103 2.21 1.02 7.31
C LEU A 103 3.32 -0.04 7.44
N ARG A 104 3.12 -1.04 8.30
CA ARG A 104 4.05 -2.16 8.45
C ARG A 104 4.15 -3.01 7.19
N ILE A 105 3.02 -3.32 6.56
CA ILE A 105 3.00 -3.99 5.24
C ILE A 105 3.79 -3.18 4.22
N ALA A 106 3.60 -1.87 4.16
CA ALA A 106 4.35 -1.00 3.26
C ALA A 106 5.86 -1.00 3.56
N GLY A 107 6.24 -0.98 4.85
CA GLY A 107 7.62 -1.05 5.31
C GLY A 107 8.31 -2.38 4.97
N ASP A 108 7.59 -3.49 5.07
CA ASP A 108 8.12 -4.83 4.81
C ASP A 108 8.18 -5.18 3.32
N THR A 109 7.31 -4.57 2.50
CA THR A 109 7.13 -4.97 1.09
C THR A 109 7.44 -3.85 0.10
N TYR A 110 6.73 -2.72 0.19
CA TYR A 110 6.74 -1.68 -0.84
C TYR A 110 7.98 -0.79 -0.77
N LEU A 111 8.42 -0.38 0.41
CA LEU A 111 9.63 0.45 0.55
C LEU A 111 10.90 -0.29 0.06
N PRO A 112 11.15 -1.56 0.44
CA PRO A 112 12.27 -2.34 -0.10
C PRO A 112 12.19 -2.51 -1.62
N PHE A 113 10.99 -2.78 -2.15
CA PHE A 113 10.74 -2.86 -3.58
C PHE A 113 11.12 -1.55 -4.31
N LEU A 114 10.67 -0.40 -3.80
CA LEU A 114 11.00 0.90 -4.36
C LEU A 114 12.50 1.18 -4.32
N LYS A 115 13.18 0.82 -3.22
CA LYS A 115 14.63 0.99 -3.05
C LYS A 115 15.41 0.14 -4.06
N ALA A 116 15.08 -1.14 -4.20
CA ALA A 116 15.74 -2.04 -5.13
C ALA A 116 15.62 -1.55 -6.59
N ASN A 117 14.44 -1.04 -6.96
CA ASN A 117 14.22 -0.42 -8.26
C ASN A 117 15.09 0.84 -8.46
N ALA A 118 15.13 1.74 -7.46
CA ALA A 118 15.92 2.96 -7.52
C ALA A 118 17.42 2.68 -7.64
N ASP A 119 17.95 1.72 -6.88
CA ASP A 119 19.36 1.32 -6.91
C ASP A 119 19.75 0.71 -8.26
N ALA A 120 18.87 -0.12 -8.84
CA ALA A 120 19.11 -0.70 -10.16
C ALA A 120 19.11 0.37 -11.26
N LEU A 121 18.22 1.36 -11.17
CA LEU A 121 18.22 2.51 -12.08
C LEU A 121 19.49 3.34 -12.00
N GLU A 122 19.97 3.64 -10.79
CA GLU A 122 21.21 4.39 -10.58
C GLU A 122 22.42 3.64 -11.17
N ARG A 123 22.42 2.31 -11.08
CA ARG A 123 23.45 1.44 -11.65
C ARG A 123 23.31 1.19 -13.16
N GLY A 124 22.28 1.72 -13.80
CA GLY A 124 22.01 1.51 -15.24
C GLY A 124 21.66 0.06 -15.60
N LEU A 125 21.04 -0.68 -14.68
CA LEU A 125 20.58 -2.05 -14.91
C LEU A 125 19.19 -2.06 -15.56
N ASP A 126 18.89 -3.09 -16.36
CA ASP A 126 17.58 -3.26 -17.00
C ASP A 126 16.54 -3.91 -16.08
N THR A 127 16.99 -4.72 -15.11
CA THR A 127 16.13 -5.43 -14.15
C THR A 127 16.67 -5.32 -12.73
N PHE A 128 15.80 -5.60 -11.76
CA PHE A 128 16.17 -5.75 -10.37
C PHE A 128 15.45 -6.96 -9.75
N SER A 129 16.08 -7.52 -8.72
CA SER A 129 15.50 -8.58 -7.92
C SER A 129 15.74 -8.32 -6.44
N LEU A 130 14.85 -8.86 -5.62
CA LEU A 130 14.92 -8.80 -4.17
C LEU A 130 14.10 -9.96 -3.57
N GLU A 131 14.26 -10.16 -2.28
CA GLU A 131 13.38 -11.03 -1.50
C GLU A 131 12.33 -10.17 -0.78
N ILE A 132 11.06 -10.54 -0.93
CA ILE A 132 9.93 -9.94 -0.21
C ILE A 132 9.26 -11.07 0.56
N GLU A 133 9.21 -10.95 1.89
CA GLU A 133 8.60 -11.94 2.79
C GLU A 133 9.10 -13.39 2.53
N GLY A 134 10.41 -13.56 2.31
CA GLY A 134 11.01 -14.88 2.06
C GLY A 134 10.78 -15.43 0.65
N ARG A 135 10.22 -14.64 -0.27
CA ARG A 135 9.92 -15.05 -1.65
C ARG A 135 10.67 -14.19 -2.66
N PRO A 136 11.18 -14.79 -3.76
CA PRO A 136 11.87 -14.04 -4.79
C PRO A 136 10.89 -13.16 -5.58
N TYR A 137 11.32 -11.94 -5.86
CA TYR A 137 10.64 -11.01 -6.75
C TYR A 137 11.63 -10.45 -7.79
N GLU A 138 11.17 -10.29 -9.03
CA GLU A 138 11.94 -9.70 -10.12
C GLU A 138 11.05 -8.85 -11.02
N GLN A 139 11.57 -7.69 -11.45
CA GLN A 139 10.92 -6.79 -12.39
C GLN A 139 11.97 -6.04 -13.23
N GLY A 140 11.57 -5.61 -14.43
CA GLY A 140 12.28 -4.54 -15.13
C GLY A 140 12.27 -3.24 -14.34
N VAL A 141 13.34 -2.45 -14.43
CA VAL A 141 13.39 -1.15 -13.77
C VAL A 141 12.31 -0.20 -14.29
N PHE A 142 11.74 0.62 -13.40
CA PHE A 142 10.67 1.54 -13.75
C PHE A 142 10.90 2.93 -13.15
N LYS A 143 11.14 3.91 -14.03
CA LYS A 143 11.41 5.31 -13.66
C LYS A 143 10.31 5.93 -12.80
N TYR A 144 9.05 5.55 -13.02
CA TYR A 144 7.94 6.08 -12.24
C TYR A 144 8.03 5.66 -10.77
N GLN A 145 8.40 4.40 -10.49
CA GLN A 145 8.57 3.90 -9.12
C GLN A 145 9.70 4.64 -8.37
N ALA A 146 10.80 4.98 -9.06
CA ALA A 146 11.84 5.83 -8.45
C ALA A 146 11.34 7.23 -8.10
N LYS A 147 10.47 7.82 -8.93
CA LYS A 147 9.81 9.10 -8.60
C LYS A 147 8.91 8.96 -7.36
N CYS A 148 8.16 7.87 -7.24
CA CYS A 148 7.35 7.61 -6.04
C CYS A 148 8.22 7.59 -4.77
N LEU A 149 9.37 6.91 -4.81
CA LEU A 149 10.30 6.89 -3.68
C LEU A 149 10.82 8.29 -3.34
N GLN A 150 11.16 9.09 -4.35
CA GLN A 150 11.63 10.45 -4.13
C GLN A 150 10.56 11.34 -3.50
N SER A 151 9.30 11.23 -3.94
CA SER A 151 8.17 11.92 -3.32
C SER A 151 8.00 11.52 -1.85
N LEU A 152 8.00 10.22 -1.54
CA LEU A 152 7.91 9.73 -0.16
C LEU A 152 9.05 10.24 0.72
N ARG A 153 10.28 10.34 0.19
CA ARG A 153 11.42 10.90 0.91
C ARG A 153 11.27 12.39 1.17
N SER A 154 10.73 13.14 0.21
CA SER A 154 10.44 14.57 0.37
C SER A 154 9.38 14.79 1.44
N ASP A 155 8.26 14.05 1.34
CA ASP A 155 7.17 14.13 2.32
C ASP A 155 7.68 13.75 3.71
N TRP A 156 8.55 12.74 3.81
CA TRP A 156 9.20 12.36 5.07
C TRP A 156 10.09 13.46 5.65
N SER A 157 10.91 14.11 4.82
CA SER A 157 11.80 15.18 5.29
C SER A 157 11.08 16.42 5.79
N ASP A 158 9.84 16.63 5.35
CA ASP A 158 8.99 17.75 5.78
C ASP A 158 8.32 17.48 7.14
N LEU A 159 8.35 16.24 7.64
CA LEU A 159 7.80 15.87 8.95
C LEU A 159 8.69 16.37 10.09
N SER A 160 8.06 16.61 11.25
CA SER A 160 8.79 16.88 12.50
C SER A 160 9.58 15.63 12.95
N ALA A 161 10.60 15.83 13.80
CA ALA A 161 11.35 14.71 14.35
C ALA A 161 10.46 13.74 15.15
N ASP A 162 9.51 14.28 15.92
CA ASP A 162 8.56 13.47 16.70
C ASP A 162 7.66 12.62 15.79
N ASP A 163 7.19 13.18 14.67
CA ASP A 163 6.39 12.45 13.68
C ASP A 163 7.22 11.37 12.96
N GLN A 164 8.48 11.68 12.61
CA GLN A 164 9.38 10.70 12.00
C GLN A 164 9.66 9.53 12.96
N ASP A 165 9.85 9.79 14.25
CA ASP A 165 10.08 8.74 15.26
C ASP A 165 8.83 7.87 15.47
N ALA A 166 7.65 8.50 15.54
CA ALA A 166 6.38 7.80 15.65
C ALA A 166 6.13 6.90 14.42
N LEU A 167 6.26 7.44 13.21
CA LEU A 167 6.07 6.66 11.98
C LEU A 167 7.16 5.60 11.79
N SER A 168 8.40 5.86 12.18
CA SER A 168 9.48 4.87 12.12
C SER A 168 9.14 3.64 12.96
N SER A 169 8.52 3.85 14.11
CA SER A 169 8.05 2.77 15.00
C SER A 169 6.93 1.94 14.36
N MET A 170 6.00 2.59 13.64
CA MET A 170 4.87 1.92 12.97
C MET A 170 5.29 1.16 11.70
N ILE A 171 6.11 1.81 10.85
CA ILE A 171 6.61 1.26 9.58
C ILE A 171 7.65 0.16 9.84
N GLY A 172 8.41 0.27 10.95
CA GLY A 172 9.47 -0.66 11.29
C GLY A 172 10.78 -0.38 10.53
N PRO A 173 11.68 -1.38 10.39
CA PRO A 173 13.04 -1.18 9.87
C PRO A 173 13.13 -0.60 8.46
N GLY A 174 12.07 -0.76 7.65
CA GLY A 174 11.95 -0.21 6.30
C GLY A 174 11.88 1.31 6.24
N SER A 175 11.49 1.98 7.33
CA SER A 175 11.46 3.46 7.44
C SER A 175 12.81 4.11 7.11
N ARG A 176 13.93 3.44 7.41
CA ARG A 176 15.29 3.93 7.08
C ARG A 176 15.49 4.20 5.59
N ILE A 177 14.72 3.56 4.71
CA ILE A 177 14.75 3.80 3.26
C ILE A 177 14.29 5.23 2.93
N LEU A 178 13.39 5.80 3.75
CA LEU A 178 12.87 7.16 3.61
C LEU A 178 13.86 8.22 4.14
N MET A 179 14.75 7.84 5.05
CA MET A 179 15.77 8.74 5.61
C MET A 179 17.00 8.90 4.69
N ALA A 180 17.26 7.93 3.81
CA ALA A 180 18.50 7.84 3.02
C ALA A 180 18.53 8.77 1.78
N GLY A 181 17.90 9.94 1.86
CA GLY A 181 17.85 10.95 0.80
C GLY A 181 18.51 12.26 1.24
N SER A 182 19.83 12.26 1.39
CA SER A 182 20.68 13.46 1.43
C SER A 182 21.92 13.20 0.59
#